data_AF-A0A173VUI3-F1
#
_entry.id   AF-A0A173VUI3-F1
#
_cell.length_a   1.000
_cell.length_b   1.000
_cell.length_c   1.000
_cell.angle_alpha   90.00
_cell.angle_beta   90.00
_cell.angle_gamma   90.00
#
_symmetry.space_group_name_H-M   'P 1'
#
loop_
_entity.id
_entity.type
_entity.pdbx_description
1 polymer ?
#
loop_
_entity_poly.entity_id
_entity_poly.type
_entity_poly.pdbx_seq_one_letter_code
_entity_poly.pdbx_strand_id
1 'polypeptide(L)' 'MRTIFAEYNPQCNSIDVYTSAGYMLRIDCWEAEKNLKTTLGSECALTSHISKCHF' A
#
# COMPACT_ATOMS: atom_id res chain seq x y z
N MET A 1 0.13 19.29 -9.67
CA MET A 1 0.11 17.97 -8.99
C MET A 1 1.38 17.23 -9.40
N ARG A 2 2.18 16.72 -8.45
CA ARG A 2 3.33 15.88 -8.79
C ARG A 2 2.82 14.45 -8.90
N THR A 3 2.95 13.84 -10.09
CA THR A 3 2.51 12.46 -10.32
C THR A 3 3.53 11.51 -9.71
N ILE A 4 3.03 10.57 -8.91
CA ILE A 4 3.79 9.41 -8.44
C ILE A 4 3.19 8.17 -9.08
N PHE A 5 4.03 7.23 -9.49
CA PHE A 5 3.62 5.91 -9.96
C PHE A 5 4.01 4.89 -8.89
N ALA A 6 3.14 3.93 -8.63
CA ALA A 6 3.42 2.87 -7.65
C ALA A 6 2.99 1.53 -8.24
N GLU A 7 3.87 0.54 -8.13
CA GLU A 7 3.63 -0.81 -8.64
C GLU A 7 3.96 -1.84 -7.55
N TYR A 8 3.13 -2.88 -7.44
CA TYR A 8 3.39 -4.00 -6.55
C TYR A 8 4.32 -5.01 -7.22
N ASN A 9 5.43 -5.32 -6.57
CA ASN A 9 6.40 -6.33 -6.98
C ASN A 9 6.19 -7.62 -6.16
N PRO A 10 5.58 -8.66 -6.76
CA PRO A 10 5.31 -9.93 -6.06
C PRO A 10 6.58 -10.74 -5.76
N GLN A 11 7.71 -10.48 -6.43
CA GLN A 11 8.95 -11.23 -6.22
C GLN A 11 9.59 -10.92 -4.86
N CYS A 12 9.44 -9.68 -4.40
CA CYS A 12 10.02 -9.21 -3.14
C CYS A 12 8.96 -8.80 -2.12
N ASN A 13 7.67 -9.02 -2.41
CA ASN A 13 6.54 -8.52 -1.63
C ASN A 13 6.72 -7.04 -1.26
N SER A 14 6.91 -6.19 -2.28
CA SER A 14 7.21 -4.77 -2.07
C SER A 14 6.41 -3.87 -3.00
N ILE A 15 6.22 -2.61 -2.63
CA ILE A 15 5.68 -1.57 -3.52
C ILE A 15 6.83 -0.68 -3.98
N ASP A 16 7.03 -0.61 -5.29
CA ASP A 16 8.02 0.26 -5.91
C ASP A 16 7.34 1.58 -6.32
N VAL A 17 7.75 2.68 -5.69
CA VAL A 17 7.21 4.02 -5.92
C VAL A 17 8.21 4.84 -6.74
N TYR A 18 7.76 5.32 -7.88
CA TYR A 18 8.53 6.11 -8.82
C TYR A 18 8.04 7.55 -8.82
N THR A 19 8.97 8.47 -8.64
CA THR A 19 8.71 9.90 -8.79
C THR A 19 9.04 10.34 -10.22
N SER A 20 8.39 11.41 -10.69
CA SER A 20 8.72 12.02 -11.99
C SER A 20 10.18 12.50 -12.09
N ALA A 21 10.89 12.62 -10.96
CA ALA A 21 12.31 12.99 -10.90
C ALA A 21 13.25 11.78 -11.04
N GLY A 22 12.73 10.56 -11.21
CA GLY A 22 13.53 9.34 -11.38
C GLY A 22 13.98 8.69 -10.07
N TYR A 23 13.58 9.22 -8.91
CA TYR A 23 13.80 8.52 -7.64
C TYR A 23 12.83 7.35 -7.49
N MET A 24 13.36 6.20 -7.07
CA MET A 24 12.61 5.00 -6.73
C MET A 24 12.70 4.75 -5.22
N LEU A 25 11.56 4.66 -4.56
CA LEU A 25 11.44 4.20 -3.18
C LEU A 25 10.80 2.82 -3.18
N ARG A 26 11.48 1.84 -2.60
CA ARG A 26 10.93 0.50 -2.38
C ARG A 26 10.39 0.39 -0.96
N ILE A 27 9.11 0.05 -0.83
CA ILE A 27 8.43 -0.17 0.43
C ILE A 27 8.29 -1.69 0.62
N ASP A 28 8.95 -2.25 1.62
CA ASP A 28 8.77 -3.65 2.02
C ASP A 28 7.38 -3.81 2.66
N CYS A 29 6.53 -4.68 2.10
CA CYS A 29 5.18 -4.86 2.61
C CYS A 29 5.16 -5.60 3.95
N TRP A 30 6.07 -6.53 4.21
CA TRP A 30 6.12 -7.23 5.49
C TRP A 30 6.47 -6.30 6.63
N GLU A 31 7.40 -5.36 6.41
CA GLU A 31 7.72 -4.35 7.43
C GLU A 31 6.62 -3.28 7.54
N ALA A 32 6.03 -2.86 6.42
CA ALA A 32 4.97 -1.85 6.41
C ALA A 32 3.70 -2.33 7.14
N GLU A 33 3.32 -3.60 6.96
CA GLU A 33 2.12 -4.19 7.57
C GLU A 33 2.17 -4.19 9.10
N LYS A 34 3.34 -4.39 9.71
CA LYS A 34 3.49 -4.49 11.18
C LYS A 34 2.96 -3.27 11.93
N ASN A 35 3.04 -2.09 11.33
CA ASN A 35 2.66 -0.82 11.94
C ASN A 35 1.64 -0.06 11.09
N LEU A 36 0.95 -0.76 10.18
CA LEU A 36 0.00 -0.13 9.27
C LEU A 36 -1.19 0.42 10.09
N LYS A 37 -1.30 1.75 10.11
CA LYS A 37 -2.46 2.44 10.67
C LYS A 37 -3.40 2.79 9.53
N THR A 38 -4.58 2.21 9.57
CA THR A 38 -5.68 2.49 8.66
C THR A 38 -6.34 3.81 9.07
N THR A 39 -6.96 4.48 8.11
CA THR A 39 -7.93 5.54 8.47
C THR A 39 -9.28 4.86 8.74
N LEU A 40 -10.05 5.37 9.71
CA LEU A 40 -11.42 4.89 9.96
C LEU A 40 -12.22 4.81 8.64
N GLY A 41 -12.82 3.65 8.37
CA GLY A 41 -13.55 3.37 7.13
C GLY A 41 -12.74 2.70 6.01
N SER A 42 -11.40 2.67 6.09
CA SER A 42 -10.54 1.98 5.10
C SER A 42 -10.17 0.54 5.47
N GLU A 43 -10.49 0.10 6.69
CA GLU A 43 -10.17 -1.26 7.19
C GLU A 43 -10.79 -2.36 6.32
N CYS A 44 -11.99 -2.08 5.80
CA CYS A 44 -12.74 -2.92 4.89
C CYS A 44 -12.03 -3.22 3.57
N ALA A 45 -11.19 -2.29 3.09
CA ALA A 45 -10.46 -2.47 1.84
C ALA A 45 -9.20 -3.32 2.00
N LEU A 46 -8.72 -3.51 3.24
CA LEU A 46 -7.47 -4.20 3.55
C LEU A 46 -7.68 -5.67 3.92
N THR A 47 -8.88 -6.01 4.40
CA THR A 47 -9.24 -7.38 4.72
C THR A 47 -10.01 -7.99 3.54
N SER A 48 -9.44 -9.00 2.89
CA SER A 48 -10.12 -9.77 1.83
C SER A 48 -11.37 -10.52 2.33
N HIS A 49 -11.58 -10.55 3.64
CA HIS A 49 -12.79 -11.04 4.26
C HIS A 49 -13.88 -9.97 4.23
N ILE A 50 -14.71 -10.04 3.18
CA ILE A 50 -15.98 -9.31 2.98
C ILE A 50 -17.02 -9.70 4.05
N SER A 51 -16.72 -9.50 5.32
CA SER A 51 -17.65 -9.85 6.39
C SER A 51 -17.41 -9.02 7.65
N LYS A 52 -17.52 -7.69 7.53
CA LYS A 52 -17.95 -6.78 8.62
C LYS A 52 -18.03 -5.28 8.25
N CYS A 53 -18.29 -4.94 7.00
CA CYS A 53 -18.60 -3.55 6.65
C CYS A 53 -20.11 -3.34 6.78
N HIS A 54 -20.58 -3.13 8.02
CA HIS A 54 -21.88 -2.51 8.23
C HIS A 54 -21.68 -0.99 8.19
N PHE A 55 -22.19 -0.36 7.12
CA PHE A 55 -22.51 1.06 7.13
C PHE A 55 -23.71 1.32 8.04
#